data_AF-A0A8T1DLS9-F1
#
_entry.id   AF-A0A8T1DLS9-F1
#
_cell.length_a   1.000
_cell.length_b   1.000
_cell.length_c   1.000
_cell.angle_alpha   90.00
_cell.angle_beta   90.00
_cell.angle_gamma   90.00
#
_symmetry.space_group_name_H-M   'P 1'
#
loop_
_entity.id
_entity.type
_entity.pdbx_description
1 polymer ?
#
loop_
_entity_poly.entity_id
_entity_poly.type
_entity_poly.pdbx_seq_one_letter_code
_entity_poly.pdbx_strand_id
1 'polypeptide(L)'
;MGHEKAALVLEAVVDKFGMYLAFKEGRKGQLLARHSVMQYYRQAKNWLLDQFPQHRAAVDKSLLKKGQVLERHCMKRVSGTSVNKAPACTKKTLKQMAEYLRASDLTLLRKANLSIRAGGIFFVRFIRVKTSEEHGLSLFPDSDFALCPLLAIALALVTHSSPTLMLLNQIPEQQSISEAAVTPATPLIDLIDHPEAATLGVDQSKTIDASPGIHSYVNRILQRVVGKTGVAENLTSQSFRRGGAHHANGTGMCVQWIFDRGAWNMTSTNKAFTYVFNTPAEDHKVAGVLSGHDPEKAEALLSLDTFDSETQAKIRRVASALFGASTGPDAKAYNVNARVVDTIMAYLLLHYPSLKWVKADGLAVQRIESCAIDKGFTGNKLLAWSSHRSCTRSR
;
A
#
# COMPACT_ATOMS: atom_id res chain seq x y z
N MET A 1 7.02 -31.28 4.06
CA MET A 1 6.49 -29.94 4.42
C MET A 1 7.03 -29.38 5.75
N GLY A 2 7.34 -30.20 6.77
CA GLY A 2 7.87 -29.69 8.06
C GLY A 2 9.36 -29.29 8.07
N HIS A 3 10.23 -30.05 7.38
CA HIS A 3 11.68 -29.78 7.36
C HIS A 3 12.09 -28.47 6.68
N GLU A 4 11.35 -28.06 5.64
CA GLU A 4 11.63 -26.83 4.91
C GLU A 4 11.28 -25.59 5.74
N LYS A 5 10.16 -25.63 6.48
CA LYS A 5 9.79 -24.56 7.42
C LYS A 5 10.81 -24.40 8.55
N ALA A 6 11.33 -25.52 9.10
CA ALA A 6 12.33 -25.48 10.16
C ALA A 6 13.67 -24.87 9.72
N ALA A 7 14.15 -25.22 8.51
CA ALA A 7 15.34 -24.63 7.92
C ALA A 7 15.21 -23.10 7.78
N LEU A 8 14.05 -22.63 7.32
CA LEU A 8 13.80 -21.20 7.13
C LEU A 8 13.71 -20.43 8.47
N VAL A 9 13.14 -21.05 9.52
CA VAL A 9 13.11 -20.47 10.87
C VAL A 9 14.54 -20.33 11.43
N LEU A 10 15.39 -21.34 11.26
CA LEU A 10 16.79 -21.28 11.68
C LEU A 10 17.54 -20.14 10.98
N GLU A 11 17.32 -19.96 9.68
CA GLU A 11 17.90 -18.83 8.95
C GLU A 11 17.47 -17.48 9.51
N ALA A 12 16.18 -17.32 9.81
CA ALA A 12 15.62 -16.08 10.32
C ALA A 12 16.15 -15.73 11.72
N VAL A 13 16.27 -16.71 12.61
CA VAL A 13 16.78 -16.51 13.97
C VAL A 13 18.22 -16.01 13.95
N VAL A 14 19.09 -16.65 13.17
CA VAL A 14 20.50 -16.27 13.08
C VAL A 14 20.67 -14.89 12.43
N ASP A 15 19.88 -14.57 11.40
CA ASP A 15 19.90 -13.27 10.73
C ASP A 15 19.43 -12.13 11.67
N LYS A 16 18.31 -12.33 12.38
CA LYS A 16 17.81 -11.38 13.38
C LYS A 16 18.81 -11.18 14.51
N PHE A 17 19.43 -12.25 15.00
CA PHE A 17 20.47 -12.18 16.04
C PHE A 17 21.70 -11.37 15.56
N GLY A 18 22.18 -11.60 14.34
CA GLY A 18 23.27 -10.83 13.75
C GLY A 18 22.96 -9.33 13.66
N MET A 19 21.76 -8.98 13.22
CA MET A 19 21.33 -7.58 13.15
C MET A 19 21.14 -6.95 14.53
N TYR A 20 20.58 -7.67 15.50
CA TYR A 20 20.50 -7.21 16.88
C TYR A 20 21.89 -6.84 17.42
N LEU A 21 22.90 -7.68 17.19
CA LEU A 21 24.27 -7.38 17.60
C LEU A 21 24.86 -6.15 16.88
N ALA A 22 24.45 -5.89 15.63
CA ALA A 22 24.92 -4.73 14.88
C ALA A 22 24.45 -3.39 15.48
N PHE A 23 23.30 -3.41 16.18
CA PHE A 23 22.70 -2.24 16.84
C PHE A 23 22.83 -2.25 18.37
N LYS A 24 23.34 -3.34 18.95
CA LYS A 24 23.53 -3.45 20.39
C LYS A 24 24.63 -2.49 20.86
N GLU A 25 24.27 -1.63 21.80
CA GLU A 25 25.20 -0.78 22.51
C GLU A 25 25.81 -1.54 23.70
N GLY A 26 27.12 -1.38 23.89
CA GLY A 26 27.83 -1.85 25.07
C GLY A 26 27.61 -0.91 26.26
N ARG A 27 28.29 -1.20 27.37
CA ARG A 27 28.15 -0.47 28.65
C ARG A 27 28.47 1.04 28.57
N LYS A 28 29.06 1.51 27.47
CA LYS A 28 29.42 2.92 27.23
C LYS A 28 28.56 3.59 26.14
N GLY A 29 27.42 3.01 25.76
CA GLY A 29 26.58 3.51 24.66
C GLY A 29 27.20 3.35 23.27
N GLN A 30 28.35 2.68 23.16
CA GLN A 30 29.02 2.43 21.89
C GLN A 30 28.55 1.12 21.27
N LEU A 31 28.28 1.14 19.96
CA LEU A 31 27.96 -0.06 19.20
C LEU A 31 29.07 -1.11 19.30
N LEU A 32 28.69 -2.38 19.32
CA LEU A 32 29.64 -3.50 19.29
C LEU A 32 30.58 -3.39 18.07
N ALA A 33 31.88 -3.61 18.27
CA ALA A 33 32.86 -3.62 17.18
C ALA A 33 32.53 -4.68 16.11
N ARG A 34 32.91 -4.43 14.85
CA ARG A 34 32.65 -5.35 13.71
C ARG A 34 33.11 -6.77 14.03
N HIS A 35 34.33 -6.91 14.54
CA HIS A 35 34.91 -8.22 14.85
C HIS A 35 34.09 -8.97 15.91
N SER A 36 33.62 -8.27 16.95
CA SER A 36 32.77 -8.85 17.98
C SER A 36 31.41 -9.32 17.43
N VAL A 37 30.75 -8.49 16.61
CA VAL A 37 29.47 -8.85 15.97
C VAL A 37 29.63 -10.11 15.10
N MET A 38 30.67 -10.15 14.27
CA MET A 38 30.92 -11.29 13.38
C MET A 38 31.31 -12.55 14.13
N GLN A 39 32.03 -12.42 15.25
CA GLN A 39 32.38 -13.56 16.10
C GLN A 39 31.14 -14.17 16.75
N TYR A 40 30.29 -13.37 17.38
CA TYR A 40 29.05 -13.86 17.98
C TYR A 40 28.09 -14.43 16.93
N TYR A 41 27.97 -13.79 15.76
CA TYR A 41 27.18 -14.32 14.65
C TYR A 41 27.67 -15.71 14.21
N ARG A 42 28.99 -15.87 14.04
CA ARG A 42 29.59 -17.15 13.64
C ARG A 42 29.38 -18.23 14.70
N GLN A 43 29.54 -17.88 15.98
CA GLN A 43 29.30 -18.81 17.09
C GLN A 43 27.85 -19.27 17.14
N ALA A 44 26.88 -18.34 17.09
CA ALA A 44 25.47 -18.67 17.09
C ALA A 44 25.05 -19.49 15.87
N LYS A 45 25.57 -19.13 14.69
CA LYS A 45 25.38 -19.91 13.46
C LYS A 45 25.84 -21.35 13.65
N ASN A 46 27.11 -21.54 14.05
CA ASN A 46 27.68 -22.87 14.17
C ASN A 46 26.97 -23.69 15.26
N TRP A 47 26.71 -23.09 16.43
CA TRP A 47 25.98 -23.75 17.50
C TRP A 47 24.59 -24.23 17.05
N LEU A 48 23.80 -23.38 16.36
CA LEU A 48 22.50 -23.79 15.83
C LEU A 48 22.60 -24.90 14.75
N LEU A 49 23.62 -24.86 13.90
CA LEU A 49 23.84 -25.91 12.89
C LEU A 49 24.32 -27.24 13.49
N ASP A 50 24.94 -27.20 14.68
CA ASP A 50 25.33 -28.40 15.43
C ASP A 50 24.14 -29.00 16.19
N GLN A 51 23.19 -28.17 16.64
CA GLN A 51 21.92 -28.65 17.23
C GLN A 51 20.97 -29.25 16.18
N PHE A 52 21.02 -28.76 14.93
CA PHE A 52 20.14 -29.20 13.85
C PHE A 52 20.92 -29.62 12.59
N PRO A 53 21.75 -30.67 12.66
CA PRO A 53 22.65 -31.07 11.58
C PRO A 53 21.89 -31.41 10.28
N GLN A 54 20.66 -31.92 10.38
CA GLN A 54 19.79 -32.25 9.25
C GLN A 54 19.44 -31.05 8.35
N HIS A 55 19.55 -29.82 8.85
CA HIS A 55 19.24 -28.61 8.08
C HIS A 55 20.49 -27.91 7.52
N ARG A 56 21.69 -28.34 7.93
CA ARG A 56 22.97 -27.67 7.60
C ARG A 56 23.17 -27.47 6.10
N ALA A 57 22.93 -28.50 5.30
CA ALA A 57 23.10 -28.43 3.84
C ALA A 57 22.14 -27.41 3.18
N ALA A 58 20.95 -27.21 3.74
CA ALA A 58 19.96 -26.28 3.20
C ALA A 58 20.32 -24.82 3.54
N VAL A 59 20.79 -24.55 4.75
CA VAL A 59 20.86 -23.18 5.28
C VAL A 59 22.26 -22.55 5.31
N ASP A 60 23.33 -23.34 5.34
CA ASP A 60 24.68 -22.81 5.62
C ASP A 60 25.15 -21.81 4.54
N LYS A 61 24.85 -22.09 3.27
CA LYS A 61 25.15 -21.18 2.15
C LYS A 61 24.37 -19.86 2.25
N SER A 62 23.12 -19.91 2.71
CA SER A 62 22.27 -18.71 2.90
C SER A 62 22.80 -17.87 4.07
N LEU A 63 23.09 -18.52 5.20
CA LEU A 63 23.66 -17.87 6.39
C LEU A 63 25.04 -17.27 6.12
N LEU A 64 25.88 -17.92 5.31
CA LEU A 64 27.16 -17.34 4.90
C LEU A 64 26.96 -16.03 4.12
N LYS A 65 26.03 -16.00 3.16
CA LYS A 65 25.70 -14.78 2.40
C LYS A 65 25.16 -13.68 3.31
N LYS A 66 24.27 -14.03 4.25
CA LYS A 66 23.72 -13.09 5.25
C LYS A 66 24.82 -12.51 6.14
N GLY A 67 25.75 -13.35 6.63
CA GLY A 67 26.93 -12.92 7.37
C GLY A 67 27.82 -11.94 6.60
N GLN A 68 28.05 -12.16 5.30
CA GLN A 68 28.81 -11.21 4.45
C GLN A 68 28.10 -9.86 4.28
N VAL A 69 26.77 -9.84 4.29
CA VAL A 69 26.00 -8.58 4.24
C VAL A 69 26.09 -7.86 5.59
N LEU A 70 25.94 -8.60 6.69
CA LEU A 70 26.10 -8.09 8.06
C LEU A 70 27.49 -7.46 8.24
N GLU A 71 28.54 -8.12 7.77
CA GLU A 71 29.91 -7.60 7.87
C GLU A 71 30.09 -6.29 7.08
N ARG A 72 29.58 -6.25 5.84
CA ARG A 72 29.59 -5.03 5.02
C ARG A 72 28.81 -3.90 5.68
N HIS A 73 27.67 -4.20 6.29
CA HIS A 73 26.92 -3.23 7.07
C HIS A 73 27.75 -2.71 8.26
N CYS A 74 28.40 -3.62 8.99
CA CYS A 74 29.23 -3.31 10.13
C CYS A 74 30.51 -2.52 9.78
N MET A 75 30.99 -2.59 8.55
CA MET A 75 32.06 -1.72 8.03
C MET A 75 31.54 -0.32 7.74
N LYS A 76 30.43 -0.21 7.01
CA LYS A 76 29.86 1.07 6.57
C LYS A 76 29.35 1.94 7.73
N ARG A 77 28.97 1.34 8.87
CA ARG A 77 28.59 2.08 10.09
C ARG A 77 29.78 2.76 10.78
N VAL A 78 31.00 2.22 10.65
CA VAL A 78 32.20 2.74 11.33
C VAL A 78 32.85 3.88 10.54
N SER A 79 32.80 3.81 9.20
CA SER A 79 33.47 4.78 8.33
C SER A 79 32.72 6.11 8.17
N GLY A 80 31.54 6.29 8.75
CA GLY A 80 30.71 7.50 8.57
C GLY A 80 30.25 7.75 7.12
N THR A 81 30.76 6.98 6.15
CA THR A 81 30.36 7.02 4.75
C THR A 81 28.89 6.67 4.68
N SER A 82 28.09 7.70 4.46
CA SER A 82 26.73 7.58 3.98
C SER A 82 26.73 6.53 2.88
N VAL A 83 26.14 5.36 3.16
CA VAL A 83 25.58 4.53 2.11
C VAL A 83 24.85 5.50 1.18
N ASN A 84 25.02 5.42 -0.14
CA ASN A 84 24.25 6.24 -1.09
C ASN A 84 22.76 6.02 -0.81
N LYS A 85 22.20 6.83 0.09
CA LYS A 85 20.86 6.68 0.63
C LYS A 85 20.04 7.65 -0.18
N ALA A 86 19.12 7.13 -0.98
CA ALA A 86 18.13 7.97 -1.66
C ALA A 86 17.50 8.94 -0.64
N PRO A 87 17.27 10.21 -0.98
CA PRO A 87 16.64 11.18 -0.07
C PRO A 87 15.30 10.64 0.45
N ALA A 88 14.93 10.94 1.68
CA ALA A 88 13.69 10.45 2.27
C ALA A 88 12.52 11.25 1.69
N CYS A 89 11.51 10.57 1.15
CA CYS A 89 10.30 11.25 0.67
C CYS A 89 9.52 11.82 1.86
N THR A 90 9.39 13.14 1.95
CA THR A 90 8.66 13.81 3.04
C THR A 90 7.20 14.04 2.67
N LYS A 91 6.33 14.28 3.67
CA LYS A 91 4.92 14.62 3.44
C LYS A 91 4.77 15.90 2.58
N LYS A 92 5.67 16.88 2.76
CA LYS A 92 5.73 18.09 1.93
C LYS A 92 6.03 17.75 0.46
N THR A 93 7.02 16.89 0.23
CA THR A 93 7.39 16.45 -1.13
C THR A 93 6.28 15.62 -1.77
N LEU A 94 5.61 14.76 -1.00
CA LEU A 94 4.43 14.02 -1.46
C LEU A 94 3.30 14.95 -1.90
N LYS A 95 3.02 16.01 -1.12
CA LYS A 95 2.00 17.01 -1.47
C LYS A 95 2.28 17.69 -2.79
N GLN A 96 3.51 18.15 -2.99
CA GLN A 96 3.95 18.77 -4.25
C GLN A 96 3.81 17.78 -5.43
N MET A 97 4.16 16.51 -5.22
CA MET A 97 4.02 15.49 -6.26
C MET A 97 2.57 15.08 -6.54
N ALA A 98 1.69 15.10 -5.53
CA ALA A 98 0.29 14.68 -5.64
C ALA A 98 -0.47 15.50 -6.68
N GLU A 99 -0.11 16.76 -6.89
CA GLU A 99 -0.66 17.63 -7.93
C GLU A 99 -0.39 17.12 -9.37
N TYR A 100 0.67 16.30 -9.55
CA TYR A 100 1.14 15.86 -10.85
C TYR A 100 1.16 14.32 -11.01
N LEU A 101 0.87 13.58 -9.94
CA LEU A 101 0.76 12.12 -9.96
C LEU A 101 -0.56 11.69 -10.60
N ARG A 102 -0.48 11.13 -11.82
CA ARG A 102 -1.56 10.27 -12.35
C ARG A 102 -1.31 8.85 -11.86
N ALA A 103 -2.31 8.26 -11.22
CA ALA A 103 -2.18 7.00 -10.50
C ALA A 103 -2.20 5.76 -11.44
N SER A 104 -1.19 5.59 -12.30
CA SER A 104 -1.15 4.48 -13.26
C SER A 104 -0.95 3.07 -12.67
N ASP A 105 -0.76 2.96 -11.35
CA ASP A 105 -0.46 1.67 -10.68
C ASP A 105 -1.61 1.11 -9.85
N LEU A 106 -2.68 1.89 -9.68
CA LEU A 106 -3.95 1.40 -9.14
C LEU A 106 -4.89 0.94 -10.27
N THR A 107 -4.37 0.87 -11.51
CA THR A 107 -5.09 0.38 -12.70
C THR A 107 -5.64 -1.02 -12.51
N LEU A 108 -5.03 -1.84 -11.65
CA LEU A 108 -5.48 -3.20 -11.30
C LEU A 108 -6.37 -3.27 -10.05
N LEU A 109 -6.66 -2.13 -9.40
CA LEU A 109 -7.49 -2.14 -8.20
C LEU A 109 -8.96 -2.29 -8.57
N ARG A 110 -9.60 -3.38 -8.12
CA ARG A 110 -11.03 -3.61 -8.32
C ARG A 110 -11.86 -2.96 -7.20
N LYS A 111 -13.05 -2.46 -7.53
CA LYS A 111 -14.00 -1.88 -6.56
C LYS A 111 -14.39 -2.87 -5.46
N ALA A 112 -14.58 -4.14 -5.81
CA ALA A 112 -14.89 -5.21 -4.88
C ALA A 112 -13.81 -5.45 -3.79
N ASN A 113 -12.61 -4.91 -3.99
CA ASN A 113 -11.52 -5.05 -3.03
C ASN A 113 -11.57 -4.02 -1.90
N LEU A 114 -12.45 -3.01 -2.00
CA LEU A 114 -12.64 -2.01 -0.97
C LEU A 114 -13.58 -2.54 0.11
N SER A 115 -13.16 -2.44 1.37
CA SER A 115 -13.94 -2.91 2.52
C SER A 115 -13.67 -2.06 3.75
N ILE A 116 -14.55 -2.14 4.76
CA ILE A 116 -14.30 -1.60 6.09
C ILE A 116 -14.29 -2.78 7.07
N ARG A 117 -13.15 -2.98 7.74
CA ARG A 117 -12.94 -4.08 8.68
C ARG A 117 -13.49 -3.76 10.07
N ALA A 118 -13.52 -4.78 10.93
CA ALA A 118 -13.74 -4.60 12.36
C ALA A 118 -12.76 -3.56 12.92
N GLY A 119 -13.25 -2.70 13.84
CA GLY A 119 -12.50 -1.53 14.30
C GLY A 119 -12.63 -0.29 13.42
N GLY A 120 -13.45 -0.32 12.36
CA GLY A 120 -13.74 0.85 11.54
C GLY A 120 -12.56 1.27 10.68
N ILE A 121 -11.78 0.32 10.15
CA ILE A 121 -10.57 0.60 9.37
C ILE A 121 -10.84 0.38 7.90
N PHE A 122 -10.48 1.36 7.08
CA PHE A 122 -10.66 1.31 5.64
C PHE A 122 -9.59 0.39 5.06
N PHE A 123 -10.00 -0.62 4.31
CA PHE A 123 -9.11 -1.70 3.91
C PHE A 123 -9.24 -2.01 2.42
N VAL A 124 -8.10 -2.16 1.77
CA VAL A 124 -8.01 -2.47 0.35
C VAL A 124 -7.28 -3.78 0.15
N ARG A 125 -7.90 -4.75 -0.53
CA ARG A 125 -7.26 -6.01 -0.92
C ARG A 125 -6.62 -5.88 -2.32
N PHE A 126 -5.47 -6.50 -2.53
CA PHE A 126 -4.88 -6.60 -3.87
C PHE A 126 -3.96 -7.81 -3.96
N ILE A 127 -3.75 -8.29 -5.18
CA ILE A 127 -2.76 -9.33 -5.46
C ILE A 127 -1.44 -8.65 -5.73
N ARG A 128 -0.39 -9.07 -5.03
CA ARG A 128 0.93 -8.48 -5.21
C ARG A 128 1.55 -9.02 -6.50
N VAL A 129 1.90 -8.11 -7.41
CA VAL A 129 2.53 -8.43 -8.72
C VAL A 129 3.72 -9.39 -8.62
N LYS A 130 4.49 -9.35 -7.53
CA LYS A 130 5.72 -10.15 -7.39
C LYS A 130 5.51 -11.53 -6.76
N THR A 131 4.55 -11.67 -5.86
CA THR A 131 4.36 -12.94 -5.12
C THR A 131 3.09 -13.66 -5.53
N SER A 132 2.21 -13.01 -6.31
CA SER A 132 0.86 -13.48 -6.62
C SER A 132 0.02 -13.81 -5.39
N GLU A 133 0.44 -13.34 -4.22
CA GLU A 133 -0.28 -13.51 -2.96
C GLU A 133 -1.27 -12.36 -2.76
N GLU A 134 -2.44 -12.70 -2.22
CA GLU A 134 -3.37 -11.70 -1.71
C GLU A 134 -2.74 -10.97 -0.54
N HIS A 135 -2.76 -9.66 -0.62
CA HIS A 135 -2.40 -8.77 0.45
C HIS A 135 -3.52 -7.77 0.68
N GLY A 136 -3.45 -7.05 1.78
CA GLY A 136 -4.21 -5.84 1.84
C GLY A 136 -3.60 -4.77 2.71
N LEU A 137 -4.13 -3.59 2.51
CA LEU A 137 -3.57 -2.34 2.97
C LEU A 137 -4.65 -1.56 3.70
N SER A 138 -4.30 -1.21 4.93
CA SER A 138 -5.09 -0.31 5.76
C SER A 138 -4.84 1.13 5.34
N LEU A 139 -5.90 1.86 5.02
CA LEU A 139 -5.87 3.27 4.64
C LEU A 139 -6.46 4.11 5.75
N PHE A 140 -5.76 5.20 6.08
CA PHE A 140 -6.20 6.18 7.05
C PHE A 140 -6.45 7.51 6.34
N PRO A 141 -7.46 8.28 6.78
CA PRO A 141 -7.68 9.62 6.26
C PRO A 141 -6.52 10.54 6.60
N ASP A 142 -6.35 11.60 5.81
CA ASP A 142 -5.45 12.70 6.13
C ASP A 142 -6.26 13.94 6.48
N SER A 143 -5.73 14.76 7.39
CA SER A 143 -6.23 16.11 7.67
C SER A 143 -6.18 17.01 6.43
N ASP A 144 -5.16 16.84 5.58
CA ASP A 144 -5.04 17.56 4.32
C ASP A 144 -5.85 16.85 3.24
N PHE A 145 -6.87 17.53 2.72
CA PHE A 145 -7.77 16.95 1.73
C PHE A 145 -7.04 16.52 0.44
N ALA A 146 -5.94 17.19 0.07
CA ALA A 146 -5.15 16.84 -1.12
C ALA A 146 -4.36 15.54 -0.94
N LEU A 147 -4.09 15.14 0.31
CA LEU A 147 -3.39 13.91 0.67
C LEU A 147 -4.33 12.82 1.20
N CYS A 148 -5.63 13.11 1.33
CA CYS A 148 -6.59 12.18 1.90
C CYS A 148 -6.94 11.05 0.92
N PRO A 149 -6.50 9.80 1.16
CA PRO A 149 -6.70 8.72 0.21
C PRO A 149 -8.18 8.35 0.05
N LEU A 150 -8.98 8.52 1.11
CA LEU A 150 -10.42 8.25 1.08
C LEU A 150 -11.17 9.26 0.21
N LEU A 151 -10.75 10.54 0.24
CA LEU A 151 -11.29 11.54 -0.68
C LEU A 151 -10.86 11.25 -2.12
N ALA A 152 -9.60 10.85 -2.36
CA ALA A 152 -9.13 10.49 -3.69
C ALA A 152 -9.94 9.31 -4.29
N ILE A 153 -10.24 8.29 -3.49
CA ILE A 153 -11.11 7.17 -3.88
C ILE A 153 -12.53 7.67 -4.19
N ALA A 154 -13.08 8.56 -3.37
CA ALA A 154 -14.40 9.16 -3.60
C ALA A 154 -14.44 9.87 -4.95
N LEU A 155 -13.46 10.73 -5.23
CA LEU A 155 -13.36 11.50 -6.45
C LEU A 155 -13.20 10.60 -7.69
N ALA A 156 -12.38 9.55 -7.61
CA ALA A 156 -12.27 8.57 -8.68
C ALA A 156 -13.63 7.95 -9.01
N LEU A 157 -14.36 7.48 -8.00
CA LEU A 157 -15.67 6.86 -8.19
C LEU A 157 -16.73 7.84 -8.72
N VAL A 158 -16.73 9.09 -8.25
CA VAL A 158 -17.62 10.16 -8.72
C VAL A 158 -17.48 10.39 -10.22
N THR A 159 -16.27 10.21 -10.77
CA THR A 159 -16.03 10.49 -12.18
C THR A 159 -16.45 9.35 -13.12
N HIS A 160 -16.83 8.18 -12.60
CA HIS A 160 -17.26 7.06 -13.43
C HIS A 160 -18.60 7.36 -14.13
N SER A 161 -18.62 7.27 -15.45
CA SER A 161 -19.82 7.45 -16.28
C SER A 161 -20.58 6.13 -16.51
N SER A 162 -19.91 4.98 -16.38
CA SER A 162 -20.49 3.65 -16.58
C SER A 162 -20.00 2.64 -15.52
N PRO A 163 -20.75 1.54 -15.31
CA PRO A 163 -20.28 0.43 -14.50
C PRO A 163 -18.93 -0.11 -14.99
N THR A 164 -17.98 -0.29 -14.07
CA THR A 164 -16.62 -0.78 -14.37
C THR A 164 -16.08 -1.53 -13.16
N LEU A 165 -15.28 -2.57 -13.37
CA LEU A 165 -14.60 -3.32 -12.29
C LEU A 165 -13.53 -2.46 -11.61
N MET A 166 -12.83 -1.66 -12.42
CA MET A 166 -11.64 -0.94 -11.99
C MET A 166 -12.01 0.31 -11.21
N LEU A 167 -11.24 0.59 -10.15
CA LEU A 167 -11.37 1.80 -9.36
C LEU A 167 -10.92 3.03 -10.15
N LEU A 168 -9.89 2.89 -11.00
CA LEU A 168 -9.36 3.95 -11.83
C LEU A 168 -9.57 3.62 -13.31
N ASN A 169 -10.78 3.83 -13.82
CA ASN A 169 -11.10 3.56 -15.22
C ASN A 169 -10.63 4.66 -16.20
N GLN A 170 -10.12 5.77 -15.69
CA GLN A 170 -9.66 6.92 -16.47
C GLN A 170 -8.25 6.75 -17.07
N ILE A 171 -7.59 5.64 -16.74
CA ILE A 171 -6.23 5.37 -17.17
C ILE A 171 -6.33 4.31 -18.27
N PRO A 172 -5.75 4.55 -19.46
CA PRO A 172 -5.72 3.55 -20.52
C PRO A 172 -5.20 2.24 -19.94
N GLU A 173 -5.88 1.13 -20.22
CA GLU A 173 -5.32 -0.19 -19.97
C GLU A 173 -3.95 -0.22 -20.64
N GLN A 174 -2.88 -0.30 -19.85
CA GLN A 174 -1.63 -0.76 -20.41
C GLN A 174 -1.93 -2.15 -20.92
N GLN A 175 -1.78 -2.36 -22.24
CA GLN A 175 -1.83 -3.67 -22.86
C GLN A 175 -1.10 -4.65 -21.93
N SER A 176 -1.89 -5.44 -21.21
CA SER A 176 -1.35 -6.57 -20.49
C SER A 176 -0.72 -7.44 -21.55
N ILE A 177 0.52 -7.85 -21.32
CA ILE A 177 1.07 -9.06 -21.95
C ILE A 177 -0.05 -10.09 -21.86
N SER A 178 -0.50 -10.54 -23.03
CA SER A 178 -1.72 -11.30 -23.22
C SER A 178 -1.91 -12.39 -22.17
N GLU A 179 -3.16 -12.51 -21.74
CA GLU A 179 -3.68 -13.67 -21.04
C GLU A 179 -3.15 -14.97 -21.66
N ALA A 180 -2.61 -15.81 -20.77
CA ALA A 180 -2.48 -17.24 -20.89
C ALA A 180 -2.16 -17.80 -22.29
N ALA A 181 -0.86 -17.99 -22.55
CA ALA A 181 -0.46 -19.13 -23.37
C ALA A 181 -1.04 -20.40 -22.74
N VAL A 182 -1.91 -21.09 -23.46
CA VAL A 182 -2.47 -22.38 -23.07
C VAL A 182 -1.32 -23.34 -22.79
N THR A 183 -1.09 -23.66 -21.51
CA THR A 183 -0.15 -24.71 -21.13
C THR A 183 -0.82 -26.08 -21.31
N PRO A 184 -0.09 -27.15 -21.65
CA PRO A 184 -0.64 -28.50 -21.88
C PRO A 184 -1.24 -29.19 -20.63
N ALA A 185 -1.50 -28.44 -19.56
CA ALA A 185 -2.10 -28.91 -18.30
C ALA A 185 -3.57 -28.47 -18.12
N THR A 186 -4.20 -27.82 -19.10
CA THR A 186 -5.62 -27.42 -19.01
C THR A 186 -6.53 -28.64 -19.19
N PRO A 187 -7.41 -28.97 -18.23
CA PRO A 187 -8.29 -30.13 -18.33
C PRO A 187 -9.30 -29.97 -19.48
N LEU A 188 -9.57 -31.07 -20.19
CA LEU A 188 -10.36 -31.11 -21.43
C LEU A 188 -11.78 -30.52 -21.30
N ILE A 189 -12.31 -30.50 -20.07
CA ILE A 189 -13.67 -30.01 -19.78
C ILE A 189 -13.79 -28.48 -19.93
N ASP A 190 -12.71 -27.74 -19.64
CA ASP A 190 -12.69 -26.27 -19.77
C ASP A 190 -12.63 -25.83 -21.25
N LEU A 191 -12.14 -26.71 -22.14
CA LEU A 191 -12.07 -26.49 -23.59
C LEU A 191 -13.42 -26.73 -24.30
N ILE A 192 -14.31 -27.51 -23.69
CA ILE A 192 -15.63 -27.84 -24.27
C ILE A 192 -16.66 -26.75 -23.93
N ASP A 193 -16.54 -26.12 -22.76
CA ASP A 193 -17.47 -25.06 -22.33
C ASP A 193 -17.20 -23.69 -22.99
N HIS A 194 -16.03 -23.48 -23.61
CA HIS A 194 -15.64 -22.19 -24.21
C HIS A 194 -14.96 -22.36 -25.59
N PRO A 195 -15.73 -22.58 -26.66
CA PRO A 195 -15.20 -22.91 -28.00
C PRO A 195 -14.49 -21.75 -28.74
N GLU A 196 -14.49 -20.52 -28.20
CA GLU A 196 -13.90 -19.35 -28.85
C GLU A 196 -12.38 -19.21 -28.66
N ALA A 197 -11.74 -20.05 -27.83
CA ALA A 197 -10.30 -19.99 -27.57
C ALA A 197 -9.42 -20.68 -28.64
N ALA A 198 -10.03 -21.29 -29.66
CA ALA A 198 -9.30 -22.02 -30.68
C ALA A 198 -9.36 -21.28 -32.02
N THR A 199 -8.47 -20.31 -32.26
CA THR A 199 -7.89 -20.11 -33.60
C THR A 199 -6.70 -19.15 -33.63
N LEU A 200 -5.69 -19.58 -34.40
CA LEU A 200 -4.56 -18.87 -35.01
C LEU A 200 -3.37 -18.50 -34.10
N GLY A 201 -2.45 -19.45 -34.00
CA GLY A 201 -1.03 -19.15 -33.79
C GLY A 201 -0.38 -18.63 -35.07
N VAL A 202 0.53 -17.68 -34.92
CA VAL A 202 1.64 -17.44 -35.85
C VAL A 202 2.90 -17.17 -35.04
N ASP A 203 3.94 -17.94 -35.34
CA ASP A 203 5.30 -17.84 -34.81
C ASP A 203 5.87 -16.42 -34.87
N GLN A 204 6.32 -15.90 -33.72
CA GLN A 204 7.44 -14.94 -33.68
C GLN A 204 8.37 -15.28 -32.51
N SER A 205 9.35 -16.14 -32.82
CA SER A 205 10.58 -16.30 -32.07
C SER A 205 11.48 -15.07 -32.26
N LYS A 206 11.22 -13.99 -31.52
CA LYS A 206 12.21 -12.90 -31.34
C LYS A 206 12.23 -12.41 -29.89
N THR A 207 13.33 -12.74 -29.24
CA THR A 207 13.98 -12.05 -28.11
C THR A 207 13.03 -11.49 -27.05
N ILE A 208 12.82 -12.27 -25.98
CA ILE A 208 12.23 -11.79 -24.72
C ILE A 208 13.21 -10.81 -24.09
N ASP A 209 13.18 -9.55 -24.52
CA ASP A 209 13.81 -8.47 -23.77
C ASP A 209 13.07 -8.33 -22.44
N ALA A 210 13.84 -8.37 -21.35
CA ALA A 210 13.35 -8.38 -19.99
C ALA A 210 12.40 -7.19 -19.74
N SER A 211 11.12 -7.48 -19.54
CA SER A 211 10.13 -6.49 -19.14
C SER A 211 10.66 -5.66 -17.96
N PRO A 212 10.64 -4.30 -18.02
CA PRO A 212 11.24 -3.47 -16.99
C PRO A 212 10.66 -3.79 -15.61
N GLY A 213 11.52 -4.13 -14.65
CA GLY A 213 11.08 -4.42 -13.28
C GLY A 213 10.29 -3.28 -12.64
N ILE A 214 9.44 -3.59 -11.66
CA ILE A 214 8.57 -2.61 -10.96
C ILE A 214 9.31 -1.35 -10.48
N HIS A 215 10.59 -1.48 -10.08
CA HIS A 215 11.41 -0.34 -9.65
C HIS A 215 11.78 0.61 -10.78
N SER A 216 12.14 0.11 -11.96
CA SER A 216 12.41 0.95 -13.13
C SER A 216 11.14 1.67 -13.60
N TYR A 217 10.01 0.97 -13.53
CA TYR A 217 8.72 1.57 -13.85
C TYR A 217 8.36 2.70 -12.88
N VAL A 218 8.45 2.49 -11.55
CA VAL A 218 8.18 3.52 -10.54
C VAL A 218 9.12 4.70 -10.72
N ASN A 219 10.42 4.45 -10.94
CA ASN A 219 11.39 5.53 -11.17
C ASN A 219 11.07 6.35 -12.43
N ARG A 220 10.53 5.75 -13.49
CA ARG A 220 10.07 6.45 -14.69
C ARG A 220 8.87 7.37 -14.42
N ILE A 221 7.92 6.95 -13.58
CA ILE A 221 6.83 7.83 -13.12
C ILE A 221 7.41 9.00 -12.34
N LEU A 222 8.31 8.72 -11.39
CA LEU A 222 8.91 9.75 -10.55
C LEU A 222 9.66 10.78 -11.38
N GLN A 223 10.43 10.39 -12.39
CA GLN A 223 11.09 11.33 -13.28
C GLN A 223 10.10 12.26 -14.01
N ARG A 224 8.96 11.72 -14.46
CA ARG A 224 7.91 12.52 -15.13
C ARG A 224 7.24 13.54 -14.19
N VAL A 225 7.10 13.18 -12.92
CA VAL A 225 6.41 13.98 -11.90
C VAL A 225 7.36 15.00 -11.27
N VAL A 226 8.52 14.55 -10.78
CA VAL A 226 9.53 15.37 -10.09
C VAL A 226 9.94 16.56 -10.95
N GLY A 227 10.19 16.35 -12.25
CA GLY A 227 10.57 17.42 -13.18
C GLY A 227 9.51 18.52 -13.34
N LYS A 228 8.24 18.25 -13.02
CA LYS A 228 7.14 19.25 -13.08
C LYS A 228 6.87 19.94 -11.74
N THR A 229 7.31 19.34 -10.64
CA THR A 229 6.95 19.74 -9.27
C THR A 229 7.98 20.67 -8.62
N GLY A 230 9.10 20.96 -9.29
CA GLY A 230 10.20 21.75 -8.72
C GLY A 230 10.91 21.09 -7.52
N VAL A 231 10.64 19.81 -7.26
CA VAL A 231 11.30 19.05 -6.20
C VAL A 231 12.78 18.86 -6.57
N ALA A 232 13.66 19.54 -5.83
CA ALA A 232 15.11 19.52 -6.07
C ALA A 232 15.77 18.16 -5.75
N GLU A 233 15.10 17.30 -4.99
CA GLU A 233 15.60 16.00 -4.57
C GLU A 233 15.38 14.93 -5.65
N ASN A 234 16.43 14.19 -6.01
CA ASN A 234 16.33 13.03 -6.89
C ASN A 234 15.65 11.85 -6.18
N LEU A 235 14.32 11.89 -6.13
CA LEU A 235 13.51 10.83 -5.55
C LEU A 235 13.55 9.57 -6.41
N THR A 236 13.64 8.42 -5.74
CA THR A 236 13.54 7.09 -6.35
C THR A 236 12.49 6.26 -5.62
N SER A 237 12.14 5.08 -6.14
CA SER A 237 11.30 4.11 -5.42
C SER A 237 11.81 3.78 -4.01
N GLN A 238 13.13 3.89 -3.77
CA GLN A 238 13.74 3.69 -2.46
C GLN A 238 13.50 4.86 -1.50
N SER A 239 13.28 6.08 -2.02
CA SER A 239 12.99 7.29 -1.24
C SER A 239 11.68 7.17 -0.45
N PHE A 240 10.65 6.54 -1.02
CA PHE A 240 9.36 6.32 -0.35
C PHE A 240 9.50 5.34 0.81
N ARG A 241 10.23 4.24 0.61
CA ARG A 241 10.54 3.29 1.69
C ARG A 241 11.32 3.96 2.80
N ARG A 242 12.29 4.80 2.46
CA ARG A 242 13.08 5.55 3.44
C ARG A 242 12.26 6.61 4.16
N GLY A 243 11.36 7.30 3.47
CA GLY A 243 10.45 8.30 4.04
C GLY A 243 9.55 7.69 5.11
N GLY A 244 8.87 6.59 4.78
CA GLY A 244 8.08 5.84 5.76
C GLY A 244 8.91 5.34 6.95
N ALA A 245 10.11 4.81 6.69
CA ALA A 245 11.01 4.36 7.75
C ALA A 245 11.48 5.48 8.68
N HIS A 246 11.82 6.63 8.11
CA HIS A 246 12.21 7.80 8.88
C HIS A 246 11.06 8.31 9.76
N HIS A 247 9.85 8.33 9.23
CA HIS A 247 8.67 8.79 9.97
C HIS A 247 8.30 7.86 11.13
N ALA A 248 8.29 6.55 10.90
CA ALA A 248 8.03 5.55 11.94
C ALA A 248 9.12 5.51 13.04
N ASN A 249 10.39 5.75 12.68
CA ASN A 249 11.45 5.85 13.68
C ASN A 249 11.31 7.10 14.57
N GLY A 250 10.80 8.20 14.01
CA GLY A 250 10.59 9.45 14.76
C GLY A 250 9.40 9.44 15.72
N THR A 251 8.53 8.43 15.63
CA THR A 251 7.28 8.33 16.42
C THR A 251 7.40 7.35 17.60
N GLY A 252 8.60 6.85 17.88
CA GLY A 252 8.85 6.00 19.05
C GLY A 252 8.32 4.56 18.92
N MET A 253 8.04 4.09 17.70
CA MET A 253 7.58 2.72 17.46
C MET A 253 8.59 1.69 17.99
N CYS A 254 8.08 0.62 18.62
CA CYS A 254 8.94 -0.49 19.05
C CYS A 254 9.66 -1.11 17.84
N VAL A 255 10.97 -1.31 17.98
CA VAL A 255 11.84 -1.91 16.97
C VAL A 255 11.32 -3.28 16.50
N GLN A 256 10.62 -4.01 17.35
CA GLN A 256 9.95 -5.27 17.02
C GLN A 256 8.86 -5.07 15.94
N TRP A 257 7.99 -4.08 16.08
CA TRP A 257 6.91 -3.77 15.11
C TRP A 257 7.44 -3.29 13.76
N ILE A 258 8.60 -2.62 13.77
CA ILE A 258 9.33 -2.20 12.57
C ILE A 258 9.94 -3.41 11.84
N PHE A 259 10.46 -4.38 12.58
CA PHE A 259 11.02 -5.60 11.97
C PHE A 259 9.97 -6.55 11.45
N ASP A 260 8.78 -6.57 12.06
CA ASP A 260 7.70 -7.46 11.68
C ASP A 260 6.94 -6.97 10.43
N ARG A 261 6.83 -5.65 10.19
CA ARG A 261 6.28 -5.11 8.92
C ARG A 261 7.35 -4.82 7.86
N GLY A 262 7.21 -5.44 6.69
CA GLY A 262 7.79 -4.90 5.45
C GLY A 262 9.29 -5.07 5.22
N ALA A 263 10.03 -5.73 6.12
CA ALA A 263 11.47 -5.92 6.00
C ALA A 263 12.22 -4.61 5.73
N TRP A 264 12.20 -3.67 6.68
CA TRP A 264 13.14 -2.54 6.68
C TRP A 264 14.61 -2.96 6.98
N ASN A 265 14.89 -4.26 6.91
CA ASN A 265 16.22 -4.84 6.96
C ASN A 265 16.77 -5.11 5.54
N MET A 266 17.97 -4.62 5.28
CA MET A 266 18.63 -4.46 3.97
C MET A 266 19.14 -5.75 3.29
N THR A 267 18.70 -6.94 3.70
CA THR A 267 19.14 -8.23 3.12
C THR A 267 18.16 -8.78 2.08
N SER A 268 18.71 -9.24 0.95
CA SER A 268 17.97 -9.72 -0.23
C SER A 268 17.11 -10.98 0.00
N THR A 269 17.31 -11.68 1.12
CA THR A 269 16.68 -12.97 1.44
C THR A 269 15.30 -12.85 2.10
N ASN A 270 14.83 -11.65 2.48
CA ASN A 270 13.56 -11.49 3.20
C ASN A 270 12.31 -11.38 2.32
N LYS A 271 12.41 -11.48 0.99
CA LYS A 271 11.26 -11.25 0.09
C LYS A 271 10.04 -12.16 0.34
N ALA A 272 10.25 -13.36 0.90
CA ALA A 272 9.20 -14.35 1.17
C ALA A 272 8.60 -14.27 2.60
N PHE A 273 9.40 -13.89 3.61
CA PHE A 273 8.96 -13.91 5.03
C PHE A 273 8.30 -12.62 5.52
N THR A 274 8.33 -11.58 4.70
CA THR A 274 7.85 -10.23 5.06
C THR A 274 6.33 -10.16 5.32
N TYR A 275 5.57 -11.20 4.95
CA TYR A 275 4.10 -11.14 4.88
C TYR A 275 3.38 -12.29 5.59
N VAL A 276 4.11 -13.22 6.20
CA VAL A 276 3.54 -14.43 6.82
C VAL A 276 3.21 -14.23 8.31
N PHE A 277 3.77 -13.20 8.97
CA PHE A 277 3.74 -13.09 10.44
C PHE A 277 3.16 -11.80 11.05
N ASN A 278 2.59 -10.88 10.26
CA ASN A 278 1.87 -9.77 10.88
C ASN A 278 0.42 -10.15 11.12
N THR A 279 -0.05 -9.95 12.35
CA THR A 279 -1.49 -9.91 12.61
C THR A 279 -2.08 -8.65 11.97
N PRO A 280 -3.33 -8.67 11.49
CA PRO A 280 -4.00 -7.46 11.00
C PRO A 280 -3.93 -6.28 11.98
N ALA A 281 -3.89 -6.54 13.30
CA ALA A 281 -3.80 -5.50 14.32
C ALA A 281 -2.46 -4.73 14.30
N GLU A 282 -1.34 -5.41 14.06
CA GLU A 282 -0.02 -4.77 13.96
C GLU A 282 0.10 -3.95 12.66
N ASP A 283 -0.46 -4.47 11.56
CA ASP A 283 -0.56 -3.76 10.29
C ASP A 283 -1.33 -2.43 10.44
N HIS A 284 -2.44 -2.47 11.16
CA HIS A 284 -3.28 -1.30 11.43
C HIS A 284 -2.52 -0.22 12.20
N LYS A 285 -1.83 -0.58 13.30
CA LYS A 285 -1.06 0.38 14.11
C LYS A 285 0.04 1.05 13.31
N VAL A 286 0.82 0.27 12.57
CA VAL A 286 1.90 0.81 11.74
C VAL A 286 1.35 1.69 10.62
N ALA A 287 0.20 1.33 10.03
CA ALA A 287 -0.40 2.14 8.97
C ALA A 287 -0.91 3.48 9.52
N GLY A 288 -1.52 3.48 10.71
CA GLY A 288 -1.91 4.71 11.41
C GLY A 288 -0.71 5.63 11.61
N VAL A 289 0.38 5.11 12.19
CA VAL A 289 1.61 5.89 12.42
C VAL A 289 2.19 6.44 11.12
N LEU A 290 2.25 5.64 10.06
CA LEU A 290 2.76 6.09 8.75
C LEU A 290 1.88 7.18 8.10
N SER A 291 0.59 7.20 8.46
CA SER A 291 -0.35 8.24 8.06
C SER A 291 -0.33 9.47 8.99
N GLY A 292 0.53 9.47 10.03
CA GLY A 292 0.66 10.58 10.98
C GLY A 292 -0.29 10.50 12.18
N HIS A 293 -0.92 9.35 12.42
CA HIS A 293 -1.81 9.11 13.55
C HIS A 293 -1.08 8.58 14.76
N ASP A 294 -1.63 8.90 15.94
CA ASP A 294 -1.13 8.41 17.22
C ASP A 294 -1.41 6.89 17.35
N PRO A 295 -0.39 6.05 17.60
CA PRO A 295 -0.54 4.59 17.69
C PRO A 295 -1.46 4.12 18.84
N GLU A 296 -1.68 4.97 19.84
CA GLU A 296 -2.48 4.67 21.03
C GLU A 296 -3.94 5.14 20.87
N LYS A 297 -4.22 6.03 19.91
CA LYS A 297 -5.56 6.56 19.67
C LYS A 297 -6.21 5.89 18.47
N ALA A 298 -7.34 5.25 18.70
CA ALA A 298 -8.19 4.77 17.62
C ALA A 298 -8.81 5.97 16.89
N GLU A 299 -8.34 6.29 15.68
CA GLU A 299 -9.01 7.27 14.84
C GLU A 299 -10.23 6.63 14.17
N ALA A 300 -11.41 7.21 14.41
CA ALA A 300 -12.65 6.73 13.83
C ALA A 300 -12.83 7.30 12.41
N LEU A 301 -13.14 6.43 11.45
CA LEU A 301 -13.60 6.88 10.14
C LEU A 301 -14.88 7.71 10.27
N LEU A 302 -15.00 8.72 9.40
CA LEU A 302 -16.25 9.45 9.27
C LEU A 302 -17.38 8.50 8.85
N SER A 303 -18.44 8.49 9.64
CA SER A 303 -19.67 7.75 9.37
C SER A 303 -20.86 8.69 9.30
N LEU A 304 -21.85 8.37 8.46
CA LEU A 304 -23.13 9.08 8.36
C LEU A 304 -23.96 9.05 9.66
N ASP A 305 -23.57 8.23 10.64
CA ASP A 305 -24.24 8.09 11.93
C ASP A 305 -24.27 9.38 12.78
N THR A 306 -23.44 10.38 12.44
CA THR A 306 -23.47 11.72 13.06
C THR A 306 -24.70 12.54 12.67
N PHE A 307 -25.47 12.09 11.69
CA PHE A 307 -26.72 12.73 11.25
C PHE A 307 -27.93 11.96 11.76
N ASP A 308 -29.06 12.66 11.92
CA ASP A 308 -30.35 12.02 12.18
C ASP A 308 -30.76 11.11 11.00
N SER A 309 -31.63 10.13 11.28
CA SER A 309 -32.03 9.12 10.29
C SER A 309 -32.66 9.71 9.02
N GLU A 310 -33.38 10.83 9.14
CA GLU A 310 -34.00 11.50 7.99
C GLU A 310 -32.92 12.12 7.10
N THR A 311 -31.97 12.83 7.70
CA THR A 311 -30.82 13.40 6.98
C THR A 311 -29.93 12.32 6.38
N GLN A 312 -29.70 11.21 7.08
CA GLN A 312 -28.98 10.07 6.51
C GLN A 312 -29.66 9.53 5.24
N ALA A 313 -30.99 9.36 5.27
CA ALA A 313 -31.74 8.91 4.10
C ALA A 313 -31.62 9.90 2.92
N LYS A 314 -31.66 11.21 3.20
CA LYS A 314 -31.45 12.26 2.19
C LYS A 314 -30.04 12.19 1.58
N ILE A 315 -29.00 12.03 2.40
CA ILE A 315 -27.61 11.89 1.95
C ILE A 315 -27.45 10.61 1.11
N ARG A 316 -27.99 9.48 1.56
CA ARG A 316 -27.92 8.21 0.82
C ARG A 316 -28.63 8.26 -0.53
N ARG A 317 -29.72 9.03 -0.65
CA ARG A 317 -30.38 9.29 -1.95
C ARG A 317 -29.46 10.01 -2.93
N VAL A 318 -28.71 11.02 -2.46
CA VAL A 318 -27.71 11.72 -3.28
C VAL A 318 -26.56 10.77 -3.61
N ALA A 319 -26.05 10.02 -2.63
CA ALA A 319 -24.97 9.06 -2.83
C ALA A 319 -25.32 7.98 -3.87
N SER A 320 -26.55 7.46 -3.84
CA SER A 320 -27.02 6.47 -4.82
C SER A 320 -27.03 7.01 -6.25
N ALA A 321 -27.36 8.28 -6.45
CA ALA A 321 -27.26 8.90 -7.77
C ALA A 321 -25.81 9.16 -8.17
N LEU A 322 -25.02 9.71 -7.25
CA LEU A 322 -23.63 10.07 -7.47
C LEU A 322 -22.73 8.87 -7.78
N PHE A 323 -22.95 7.76 -7.07
CA PHE A 323 -22.20 6.52 -7.20
C PHE A 323 -22.94 5.44 -7.99
N GLY A 324 -23.97 5.78 -8.77
CA GLY A 324 -24.80 4.81 -9.49
C GLY A 324 -24.02 3.85 -10.39
N ALA A 325 -22.92 4.32 -11.00
CA ALA A 325 -21.98 3.50 -11.77
C ALA A 325 -21.14 2.50 -10.92
N SER A 326 -21.30 2.52 -9.61
CA SER A 326 -20.56 1.71 -8.64
C SER A 326 -21.46 1.12 -7.55
N THR A 327 -22.79 1.25 -7.71
CA THR A 327 -23.80 0.71 -6.80
C THR A 327 -25.02 0.26 -7.60
N GLY A 328 -25.28 -1.05 -7.68
CA GLY A 328 -26.47 -1.60 -8.35
C GLY A 328 -26.73 -3.07 -8.00
N PRO A 329 -27.91 -3.62 -8.30
CA PRO A 329 -28.26 -4.99 -7.93
C PRO A 329 -27.57 -6.06 -8.81
N ASP A 330 -27.28 -5.76 -10.08
CA ASP A 330 -27.10 -6.80 -11.10
C ASP A 330 -25.68 -7.37 -11.23
N ALA A 331 -24.68 -6.82 -10.55
CA ALA A 331 -23.35 -7.44 -10.50
C ALA A 331 -22.47 -6.93 -9.35
N LYS A 332 -22.31 -7.77 -8.33
CA LYS A 332 -21.48 -7.51 -7.13
C LYS A 332 -20.03 -7.11 -7.46
N ALA A 333 -19.49 -7.54 -8.59
CA ALA A 333 -18.12 -7.26 -9.00
C ALA A 333 -17.86 -5.78 -9.34
N TYR A 334 -18.89 -5.06 -9.81
CA TYR A 334 -18.81 -3.63 -10.13
C TYR A 334 -19.15 -2.73 -8.93
N ASN A 335 -19.60 -3.34 -7.84
CA ASN A 335 -20.13 -2.61 -6.70
C ASN A 335 -19.06 -2.33 -5.65
N VAL A 336 -19.22 -1.17 -5.02
CA VAL A 336 -18.54 -0.82 -3.79
C VAL A 336 -19.42 -1.19 -2.61
N ASN A 337 -18.82 -1.71 -1.54
CA ASN A 337 -19.53 -2.04 -0.31
C ASN A 337 -20.32 -0.82 0.21
N ALA A 338 -21.58 -1.01 0.64
CA ALA A 338 -22.45 0.09 1.08
C ALA A 338 -21.84 0.92 2.24
N ARG A 339 -21.15 0.27 3.19
CA ARG A 339 -20.47 0.97 4.29
C ARG A 339 -19.29 1.80 3.79
N VAL A 340 -18.59 1.31 2.76
CA VAL A 340 -17.54 2.08 2.08
C VAL A 340 -18.14 3.30 1.41
N VAL A 341 -19.27 3.16 0.70
CA VAL A 341 -19.99 4.28 0.07
C VAL A 341 -20.39 5.34 1.08
N ASP A 342 -21.01 4.95 2.20
CA ASP A 342 -21.38 5.88 3.28
C ASP A 342 -20.17 6.63 3.83
N THR A 343 -19.05 5.93 4.02
CA THR A 343 -17.80 6.51 4.52
C THR A 343 -17.19 7.50 3.53
N ILE A 344 -17.00 7.11 2.26
CA ILE A 344 -16.42 8.02 1.26
C ILE A 344 -17.35 9.21 0.99
N MET A 345 -18.67 9.02 1.08
CA MET A 345 -19.64 10.11 1.01
C MET A 345 -19.48 11.09 2.18
N ALA A 346 -19.23 10.58 3.40
CA ALA A 346 -18.96 11.41 4.56
C ALA A 346 -17.70 12.28 4.37
N TYR A 347 -16.61 11.73 3.84
CA TYR A 347 -15.40 12.49 3.49
C TYR A 347 -15.64 13.49 2.36
N LEU A 348 -16.40 13.10 1.34
CA LEU A 348 -16.74 13.98 0.24
C LEU A 348 -17.55 15.19 0.71
N LEU A 349 -18.51 15.01 1.62
CA LEU A 349 -19.25 16.10 2.26
C LEU A 349 -18.35 16.98 3.13
N LEU A 350 -17.45 16.39 3.92
CA LEU A 350 -16.49 17.15 4.74
C LEU A 350 -15.64 18.08 3.86
N HIS A 351 -15.14 17.59 2.72
CA HIS A 351 -14.21 18.32 1.86
C HIS A 351 -14.87 19.09 0.71
N TYR A 352 -16.19 19.01 0.55
CA TYR A 352 -16.93 19.70 -0.51
C TYR A 352 -16.64 21.23 -0.56
N PRO A 353 -16.60 21.98 0.56
CA PRO A 353 -16.23 23.40 0.52
C PRO A 353 -14.82 23.62 -0.03
N SER A 354 -13.85 22.79 0.36
CA SER A 354 -12.47 22.86 -0.14
C SER A 354 -12.40 22.57 -1.64
N LEU A 355 -13.14 21.56 -2.12
CA LEU A 355 -13.22 21.25 -3.56
C LEU A 355 -13.79 22.43 -4.35
N LYS A 356 -14.85 23.05 -3.84
CA LYS A 356 -15.48 24.23 -4.46
C LYS A 356 -14.57 25.44 -4.46
N TRP A 357 -13.80 25.63 -3.39
CA TRP A 357 -12.78 26.69 -3.30
C TRP A 357 -11.65 26.50 -4.32
N VAL A 358 -11.16 25.26 -4.50
CA VAL A 358 -10.11 24.96 -5.48
C VAL A 358 -10.62 25.16 -6.91
N LYS A 359 -11.75 24.55 -7.25
CA LYS A 359 -12.30 24.60 -8.60
C LYS A 359 -13.82 24.36 -8.59
N ALA A 360 -14.59 25.44 -8.49
CA ALA A 360 -16.05 25.40 -8.45
C ALA A 360 -16.68 24.77 -9.71
N ASP A 361 -16.08 24.96 -10.88
CA ASP A 361 -16.48 24.40 -12.17
C ASP A 361 -15.86 23.02 -12.45
N GLY A 362 -15.18 22.42 -11.46
CA GLY A 362 -14.55 21.12 -11.62
C GLY A 362 -15.56 20.00 -11.82
N LEU A 363 -15.20 18.99 -12.62
CA LEU A 363 -16.07 17.84 -12.95
C LEU A 363 -16.68 17.18 -11.69
N ALA A 364 -15.90 17.01 -10.63
CA ALA A 364 -16.38 16.43 -9.39
C ALA A 364 -17.46 17.32 -8.73
N VAL A 365 -17.24 18.63 -8.63
CA VAL A 365 -18.19 19.57 -8.04
C VAL A 365 -19.48 19.62 -8.85
N GLN A 366 -19.36 19.70 -10.19
CA GLN A 366 -20.52 19.68 -11.10
C GLN A 366 -21.35 18.40 -10.93
N ARG A 367 -20.71 17.23 -10.83
CA ARG A 367 -21.42 15.96 -10.62
C ARG A 367 -22.09 15.88 -9.25
N ILE A 368 -21.41 16.32 -8.19
CA ILE A 368 -21.98 16.35 -6.84
C ILE A 368 -23.22 17.25 -6.81
N GLU A 369 -23.13 18.45 -7.36
CA GLU A 369 -24.23 19.42 -7.37
C GLU A 369 -25.37 18.98 -8.28
N SER A 370 -25.08 18.44 -9.47
CA SER A 370 -26.09 17.90 -10.38
C SER A 370 -26.87 16.76 -9.73
N CYS A 371 -26.18 15.76 -9.15
CA CYS A 371 -26.85 14.66 -8.46
C CYS A 371 -27.63 15.12 -7.21
N ALA A 372 -27.21 16.20 -6.55
CA ALA A 372 -27.97 16.78 -5.45
C ALA A 372 -29.25 17.46 -5.95
N ILE A 373 -29.16 18.24 -7.03
CA ILE A 373 -30.29 18.92 -7.68
C ILE A 373 -31.33 17.90 -8.17
N ASP A 374 -30.88 16.82 -8.82
CA ASP A 374 -31.74 15.72 -9.28
C ASP A 374 -32.53 15.06 -8.14
N LYS A 375 -32.02 15.15 -6.90
CA LYS A 375 -32.69 14.63 -5.70
C LYS A 375 -33.43 15.70 -4.90
N GLY A 376 -33.53 16.92 -5.42
CA GLY A 376 -34.26 18.04 -4.83
C GLY A 376 -33.47 18.82 -3.78
N PHE A 377 -32.14 18.79 -3.83
CA PHE A 377 -31.27 19.51 -2.90
C PHE A 377 -30.42 20.57 -3.61
N THR A 378 -30.08 21.63 -2.88
CA THR A 378 -29.26 22.73 -3.39
C THR A 378 -27.82 22.64 -2.89
N GLY A 379 -26.90 23.36 -3.54
CA GLY A 379 -25.53 23.53 -3.04
C GLY A 379 -25.47 24.04 -1.59
N ASN A 380 -26.41 24.92 -1.19
CA ASN A 380 -26.50 25.39 0.20
C ASN A 380 -26.81 24.25 1.17
N LYS A 381 -27.62 23.27 0.76
CA LYS A 381 -27.90 22.09 1.58
C LYS A 381 -26.66 21.21 1.75
N LEU A 382 -25.85 21.06 0.71
CA LEU A 382 -24.56 20.36 0.77
C LEU A 382 -23.57 21.07 1.72
N LEU A 383 -23.50 22.41 1.66
CA LEU A 383 -22.69 23.21 2.60
C LEU A 383 -23.17 23.07 4.05
N ALA A 384 -24.49 23.01 4.28
CA ALA A 384 -25.05 22.78 5.61
C ALA A 384 -24.66 21.40 6.16
N TRP A 385 -24.74 20.33 5.34
CA TRP A 385 -24.26 19.00 5.73
C TRP A 385 -22.76 18.96 6.00
N SER A 386 -21.96 19.68 5.20
CA SER A 386 -20.52 19.82 5.43
C SER A 386 -20.20 20.51 6.76
N SER A 387 -20.92 21.60 7.07
CA SER A 387 -20.73 22.37 8.30
C SER A 387 -21.06 21.55 9.55
N HIS A 388 -22.15 20.79 9.52
CA HIS A 388 -22.51 19.85 10.60
C HIS A 388 -21.40 18.84 10.89
N ARG A 389 -20.72 18.34 9.84
CA ARG A 389 -19.59 17.42 10.00
C ARG A 389 -18.36 18.09 10.57
N SER A 390 -18.02 19.28 10.10
CA SER A 390 -16.86 20.01 10.61
C SER A 390 -17.00 20.29 12.12
N CYS A 391 -18.22 20.65 12.57
CA CYS A 391 -18.51 20.87 13.99
C CYS A 391 -18.52 19.61 14.86
N THR A 392 -18.82 18.44 14.28
CA THR A 392 -18.80 17.17 15.02
C THR A 392 -17.42 16.52 15.06
N ARG A 393 -16.47 16.96 14.22
CA ARG A 393 -15.05 16.51 14.26
C ARG A 393 -14.21 17.26 15.30
N SER A 394 -14.61 18.46 15.69
CA SER A 394 -13.89 19.30 16.67
C SER A 394 -14.34 19.07 18.12
N ARG A 395 -15.31 18.18 18.34
CA ARG A 395 -15.69 17.64 19.64
C ARG A 395 -15.15 16.23 19.75
#